data_AF-A0A7W2XUD2-F1
#
_entry.id   AF-A0A7W2XUD2-F1
#
_cell.length_a   1.000
_cell.length_b   1.000
_cell.length_c   1.000
_cell.angle_alpha   90.00
_cell.angle_beta   90.00
_cell.angle_gamma   90.00
#
_symmetry.space_group_name_H-M   'P 1'
#
loop_
_entity.id
_entity.type
_entity.pdbx_description
1 polymer ?
#
loop_
_entity_poly.entity_id
_entity_poly.type
_entity_poly.pdbx_seq_one_letter_code
_entity_poly.pdbx_strand_id
1 'polypeptide(L)' 'MNRKKKINQALKSKVKKMNAKLQNSSKPKYVSKADRVAVAEKEAETHLADCTENSPENVGDSAVDSVTDSGS' A
#
# COMPACT_ATOMS: atom_id res chain seq x y z
N MET A 1 0.70 -14.18 -38.61
CA MET A 1 0.95 -14.43 -37.17
C MET A 1 -0.18 -15.26 -36.59
N ASN A 2 0.14 -16.38 -35.94
CA ASN A 2 -0.86 -17.27 -35.34
C ASN A 2 -1.80 -16.52 -34.38
N ARG A 3 -3.10 -16.85 -34.42
CA ARG A 3 -4.18 -16.21 -33.62
C ARG A 3 -3.81 -16.05 -32.15
N LYS A 4 -3.21 -17.09 -31.56
CA LYS A 4 -2.67 -17.11 -30.18
C LYS A 4 -1.72 -15.94 -29.91
N LYS A 5 -0.77 -15.68 -30.81
CA LYS A 5 0.23 -14.61 -30.64
C LYS A 5 -0.40 -13.23 -30.74
N LYS A 6 -1.43 -13.03 -31.58
CA LYS A 6 -2.15 -11.75 -31.72
C LYS A 6 -2.96 -11.42 -30.46
N ILE A 7 -3.67 -12.41 -29.90
CA ILE A 7 -4.41 -12.24 -28.64
C ILE A 7 -3.46 -11.87 -27.50
N ASN A 8 -2.34 -12.59 -27.36
CA ASN A 8 -1.35 -12.33 -26.31
C ASN A 8 -0.72 -10.93 -26.43
N GLN A 9 -0.46 -10.45 -27.65
CA GLN A 9 0.03 -9.09 -27.84
C GLN A 9 -1.01 -8.03 -27.42
N ALA A 10 -2.28 -8.23 -27.76
CA ALA A 10 -3.35 -7.32 -27.37
C ALA A 10 -3.56 -7.28 -25.84
N LEU A 11 -3.47 -8.42 -25.15
CA LEU A 11 -3.57 -8.47 -23.69
C LEU A 11 -2.37 -7.78 -23.03
N LYS A 12 -1.15 -8.07 -23.48
CA LYS A 12 0.07 -7.44 -22.96
C LYS A 12 0.07 -5.92 -23.15
N SER A 13 -0.42 -5.43 -24.29
CA SER A 13 -0.48 -3.98 -24.53
C SER A 13 -1.51 -3.29 -23.63
N LYS A 14 -2.66 -3.93 -23.35
CA LYS A 14 -3.65 -3.42 -22.39
C LYS A 14 -3.10 -3.36 -20.96
N VAL A 15 -2.47 -4.44 -20.50
CA VAL A 15 -1.85 -4.49 -19.16
C VAL A 15 -0.77 -3.41 -19.02
N LYS A 16 0.11 -3.25 -20.02
CA LYS A 16 1.12 -2.19 -20.00
C LYS A 16 0.50 -0.79 -19.91
N LYS A 17 -0.57 -0.52 -20.66
CA LYS A 17 -1.28 0.76 -20.59
C LYS A 17 -1.93 1.01 -19.24
N MET A 18 -2.52 -0.02 -18.62
CA MET A 18 -3.11 0.09 -17.29
C MET A 18 -2.03 0.33 -16.23
N ASN A 19 -0.95 -0.44 -16.26
CA ASN A 19 0.15 -0.29 -15.31
C ASN A 19 0.80 1.09 -15.43
N ALA A 20 1.02 1.57 -16.65
CA ALA A 20 1.56 2.92 -16.89
C ALA A 20 0.66 4.04 -16.36
N LYS A 21 -0.67 3.84 -16.37
CA LYS A 21 -1.63 4.78 -15.77
C LYS A 21 -1.63 4.71 -14.24
N LEU A 22 -1.40 3.52 -13.68
CA LEU A 22 -1.34 3.30 -12.24
C LEU A 22 0.01 3.69 -11.62
N GLN A 23 1.08 3.85 -12.43
CA GLN A 23 2.37 4.30 -11.92
C GLN A 23 2.31 5.77 -11.48
N ASN A 24 2.17 5.99 -10.17
CA ASN A 24 2.58 7.21 -9.51
C ASN A 24 4.10 7.21 -9.35
N SER A 25 4.79 8.28 -9.79
CA SER A 25 6.22 8.40 -9.55
C SER A 25 6.47 8.49 -8.05
N SER A 26 7.33 7.63 -7.50
CA SER A 26 7.72 7.62 -6.07
C SER A 26 8.49 8.86 -5.62
N LYS A 27 8.66 9.85 -6.49
CA LYS A 27 9.36 11.10 -6.23
C LYS A 27 8.30 12.17 -5.96
N PRO A 28 8.37 12.91 -4.84
CA PRO A 28 7.48 14.03 -4.61
C PRO A 28 7.72 15.06 -5.72
N LYS A 29 6.63 15.64 -6.23
CA LYS A 29 6.72 16.69 -7.25
C LYS A 29 7.56 17.83 -6.69
N TYR A 30 8.53 18.32 -7.47
CA TYR A 30 9.33 19.45 -7.03
C TYR A 30 8.43 20.68 -6.92
N VAL A 31 8.14 21.06 -5.68
CA VAL A 31 7.49 22.30 -5.29
C VAL A 31 8.55 23.29 -4.83
N SER A 32 8.34 24.58 -5.09
CA SER A 32 9.30 25.64 -4.75
C SER A 32 9.51 25.72 -3.23
N LYS A 33 10.56 26.42 -2.77
CA LYS A 33 10.85 26.54 -1.33
C LYS A 33 9.67 27.12 -0.54
N ALA A 34 8.95 28.08 -1.11
CA ALA A 34 7.77 28.68 -0.48
C ALA A 34 6.60 27.68 -0.42
N ASP A 35 6.37 26.94 -1.52
CA ASP A 35 5.29 25.96 -1.58
C ASP A 35 5.52 24.76 -0.66
N ARG A 36 6.78 24.35 -0.42
CA ARG A 36 7.11 23.28 0.54
C ARG A 36 6.72 23.63 1.97
N VAL A 37 6.91 24.88 2.38
CA VAL A 37 6.53 25.33 3.73
C VAL A 37 5.01 25.30 3.86
N ALA A 38 4.30 25.85 2.87
CA ALA A 38 2.84 25.86 2.85
C ALA A 38 2.21 24.46 2.75
N VAL A 39 2.86 23.52 2.07
CA VAL A 39 2.40 22.12 1.99
C VAL A 39 2.74 21.34 3.25
N ALA A 40 3.92 21.54 3.86
CA ALA A 40 4.29 20.88 5.11
C ALA A 40 3.41 21.32 6.30
N GLU A 41 3.03 22.61 6.37
CA GLU A 41 2.08 23.11 7.37
C GLU A 41 0.69 22.46 7.22
N LYS A 42 0.21 22.30 5.98
CA LYS A 42 -1.07 21.64 5.69
C LYS A 42 -1.03 20.12 5.90
N GLU A 43 0.06 19.47 5.51
CA GLU A 43 0.24 18.03 5.69
C GLU A 43 0.35 17.66 7.18
N ALA A 44 1.03 18.49 7.99
CA ALA A 44 1.09 18.32 9.45
C ALA A 44 -0.28 18.40 10.12
N GLU A 45 -1.17 19.29 9.63
CA GLU A 45 -2.56 19.39 10.13
C GLU A 45 -3.42 18.17 9.76
N THR A 46 -3.17 17.56 8.60
CA THR A 46 -3.93 16.37 8.14
C THR A 46 -3.42 15.04 8.69
N HIS A 47 -2.13 14.91 9.02
CA HIS A 47 -1.55 13.65 9.53
C HIS A 47 -1.78 13.45 11.04
N LEU A 48 -2.27 14.45 11.77
CA LEU A 48 -2.70 14.30 13.17
C LEU A 48 -4.07 13.61 13.31
N ALA A 49 -4.81 13.40 12.21
CA ALA A 49 -6.15 12.82 12.23
C ALA A 49 -6.24 11.35 11.76
N ASP A 50 -5.14 10.71 11.36
CA ASP A 50 -5.12 9.33 10.84
C ASP A 50 -4.22 8.38 11.68
N CYS A 51 -4.25 8.53 13.01
CA CYS A 51 -3.51 7.67 13.94
C CYS A 51 -4.36 7.20 15.15
N THR A 52 -5.70 7.25 15.09
CA THR A 52 -6.55 6.83 16.22
C THR A 52 -7.72 5.91 15.87
N GLU A 53 -7.65 5.09 14.82
CA GLU A 53 -8.48 3.87 14.71
C GLU A 53 -7.74 2.79 13.92
N ASN A 54 -6.88 2.05 14.62
CA ASN A 54 -6.62 0.62 14.41
C ASN A 54 -5.74 0.18 15.60
N SER A 55 -6.43 -0.14 16.70
CA SER A 55 -5.91 -0.69 17.94
C SER A 55 -5.08 -1.97 17.68
N PRO A 56 -3.81 -2.06 18.09
CA PRO A 56 -3.18 -3.33 18.41
C PRO A 56 -3.27 -3.54 19.92
N GLU A 57 -4.41 -4.03 20.40
CA GLU A 57 -4.50 -4.64 21.72
C GLU A 57 -3.81 -6.00 21.72
N ASN A 58 -2.48 -5.97 21.86
CA ASN A 58 -1.73 -7.09 22.38
C ASN A 58 -1.15 -6.70 23.74
N VAL A 59 -1.97 -6.86 24.78
CA VAL A 59 -1.53 -6.83 26.17
C VAL A 59 -1.27 -8.29 26.55
N GLY A 60 0.00 -8.67 26.60
CA GLY A 60 0.38 -9.96 27.16
C GLY A 60 0.19 -9.96 28.68
N ASP A 61 -0.29 -11.06 29.24
CA ASP A 61 0.38 -11.75 30.35
C ASP A 61 -0.34 -13.08 30.70
N SER A 62 0.45 -14.03 31.22
CA SER A 62 0.06 -15.13 32.11
C SER A 62 -0.64 -16.39 31.54
N ALA A 63 0.21 -17.37 31.20
CA ALA A 63 0.22 -18.74 31.73
C ALA A 63 -1.11 -19.52 31.91
N VAL A 64 -1.25 -20.63 31.18
CA VAL A 64 -1.51 -22.02 31.66
C VAL A 64 -1.38 -22.94 30.43
N ASP A 65 -0.30 -23.71 30.32
CA ASP A 65 -0.20 -25.12 30.74
C ASP A 65 -1.25 -26.06 30.12
N SER A 66 -0.71 -27.03 29.37
CA SER A 66 -1.19 -28.39 29.09
C SER A 66 -2.61 -28.64 28.54
N VAL A 67 -2.68 -29.11 27.28
CA VAL A 67 -3.40 -30.36 26.98
C VAL A 67 -2.86 -30.98 25.68
N THR A 68 -2.58 -32.27 25.79
CA THR A 68 -1.85 -33.17 24.92
C THR A 68 -2.51 -33.44 23.57
N ASP A 69 -1.68 -33.50 22.53
CA ASP A 69 -1.89 -34.28 21.32
C ASP A 69 -2.04 -35.76 21.71
N SER A 70 -3.26 -36.30 21.60
CA SER A 70 -3.50 -37.75 21.63
C SER A 70 -4.14 -38.16 20.31
N GLY A 71 -3.28 -38.64 19.41
CA GLY A 71 -3.70 -39.28 18.18
C GLY A 71 -4.55 -40.53 18.40
N SER A 72 -5.47 -40.74 17.47
CA SER A 72 -6.01 -42.03 17.04
C SER A 72 -6.68 -41.83 15.67
#